data_AF-A0A4Q3D5P5-F1
#
_entry.id   AF-A0A4Q3D5P5-F1
#
_cell.length_a   1.000
_cell.length_b   1.000
_cell.length_c   1.000
_cell.angle_alpha   90.00
_cell.angle_beta   90.00
_cell.angle_gamma   90.00
#
_symmetry.space_group_name_H-M   'P 1'
#
loop_
_entity.id
_entity.type
_entity.pdbx_description
1 polymer ?
#
loop_
_entity_poly.entity_id
_entity_poly.type
_entity_poly.pdbx_seq_one_letter_code
_entity_poly.pdbx_strand_id
1 'polypeptide(L)'
;YYKHTGYAGGIKEITAAKVLAGRFPERVLEKAVERMIPRGPLGRQQMRNLRIFAGSEHPHAAQNPEVLDIASMNRKNKVGN
;
A
#
# COMPACT_ATOMS: atom_id res chain seq x y z
N TYR A 1 8.84 9.37 5.83
CA TYR A 1 8.04 8.55 6.76
C TYR A 1 8.50 8.85 8.16
N TYR A 2 7.59 9.33 9.01
CA TYR A 2 7.90 9.65 10.39
C TYR A 2 7.20 8.67 11.31
N LYS A 3 7.89 8.25 12.38
CA LYS A 3 7.29 7.54 13.50
C LYS A 3 7.88 8.07 14.79
N HIS A 4 7.06 8.08 15.84
CA HIS A 4 7.49 8.46 17.18
C HIS A 4 7.49 7.23 18.08
N THR A 5 8.51 7.09 18.93
CA THR A 5 8.60 5.95 19.86
C THR A 5 7.79 6.16 21.14
N GLY A 6 7.42 7.40 21.47
CA GLY A 6 6.70 7.77 22.70
C GLY A 6 7.57 8.49 23.74
N TYR A 7 8.90 8.42 23.61
CA TYR A 7 9.85 9.07 24.52
C TYR A 7 10.33 10.43 23.99
N ALA A 8 10.84 11.30 24.88
CA ALA A 8 11.48 12.55 24.48
C ALA A 8 12.66 12.29 23.52
N GLY A 9 12.72 13.02 22.40
CA GLY A 9 13.69 12.77 21.33
C GLY A 9 13.40 11.54 20.46
N GLY A 10 12.23 10.93 20.60
CA GLY A 10 11.86 9.66 19.95
C GLY A 10 11.41 9.75 18.49
N ILE A 11 11.62 10.87 17.80
CA ILE A 11 11.26 11.03 16.39
C ILE A 11 12.24 10.25 15.51
N LYS A 12 11.71 9.35 14.67
CA LYS A 12 12.48 8.60 13.67
C LYS A 12 11.96 8.93 12.28
N GLU A 13 12.88 9.27 11.39
CA GLU A 13 12.60 9.54 9.98
C GLU A 13 13.20 8.45 9.08
N ILE A 14 12.48 8.10 8.02
CA ILE A 14 12.96 7.25 6.93
C ILE A 14 12.40 7.71 5.58
N THR A 15 13.24 7.70 4.54
CA THR A 15 12.83 8.05 3.17
C THR A 15 12.06 6.91 2.51
N ALA A 16 11.22 7.22 1.52
CA ALA A 16 10.47 6.20 0.78
C ALA A 16 11.39 5.19 0.10
N ALA A 17 12.44 5.67 -0.56
CA ALA A 17 13.44 4.84 -1.22
C ALA A 17 14.07 3.82 -0.24
N LYS A 18 14.37 4.24 0.99
CA LYS A 18 14.93 3.36 2.01
C LYS A 18 13.92 2.33 2.54
N VAL A 19 12.63 2.63 2.53
CA VAL A 19 11.59 1.63 2.86
C VAL A 19 11.47 0.60 1.73
N LEU A 20 11.45 1.05 0.47
CA LEU A 20 11.38 0.19 -0.72
C LEU A 20 12.59 -0.73 -0.86
N ALA A 21 13.79 -0.25 -0.56
CA ALA A 21 15.00 -1.08 -0.55
C ALA A 21 15.15 -1.93 0.73
N GLY A 22 14.24 -1.77 1.69
CA GLY A 22 14.34 -2.38 3.00
C GLY A 22 13.64 -3.73 3.10
N ARG A 23 13.47 -4.19 4.35
CA ARG A 23 12.83 -5.47 4.67
C ARG A 23 11.34 -5.54 4.34
N PHE A 24 10.66 -4.40 4.28
CA PHE A 24 9.19 -4.33 4.15
C PHE A 24 8.81 -3.26 3.12
N PRO A 25 9.09 -3.50 1.83
CA PRO A 25 8.77 -2.55 0.75
C PRO A 25 7.27 -2.26 0.63
N GLU A 26 6.42 -3.22 0.99
CA GLU A 26 4.95 -3.15 0.87
C GLU A 26 4.36 -2.00 1.69
N ARG A 27 5.03 -1.61 2.78
CA ARG A 27 4.59 -0.54 3.68
C ARG A 27 4.44 0.82 3.00
N VAL A 28 5.16 1.04 1.89
CA VAL A 28 5.02 2.28 1.13
C VAL A 28 3.61 2.39 0.56
N LEU A 29 3.16 1.34 -0.13
CA LEU A 29 1.83 1.25 -0.72
C LEU A 29 0.74 1.15 0.36
N GLU A 30 0.96 0.32 1.38
CA GLU A 30 0.02 0.17 2.50
C GLU A 30 -0.30 1.52 3.16
N LYS A 31 0.73 2.34 3.43
CA LYS A 31 0.56 3.67 4.00
C LYS A 31 -0.09 4.66 3.06
N ALA A 32 0.09 4.52 1.75
CA ALA A 32 -0.60 5.34 0.76
C ALA A 32 -2.11 5.03 0.78
N VAL A 33 -2.49 3.76 0.72
CA VAL A 33 -3.89 3.32 0.76
C VAL A 33 -4.55 3.70 2.09
N GLU A 34 -3.88 3.48 3.22
CA GLU A 34 -4.40 3.85 4.55
C GLU A 34 -4.76 5.33 4.64
N ARG A 35 -4.01 6.22 3.97
CA ARG A 35 -4.27 7.67 3.95
C ARG A 35 -5.44 8.07 3.06
N MET A 36 -5.86 7.20 2.14
CA MET A 36 -7.01 7.42 1.25
C MET A 36 -8.33 6.89 1.84
N ILE A 37 -8.27 6.10 2.91
CA ILE A 37 -9.44 5.49 3.55
C ILE A 37 -9.87 6.29 4.79
N PRO A 38 -11.19 6.43 5.06
CA PRO A 38 -11.68 7.09 6.26
C PRO A 38 -11.20 6.39 7.53
N ARG A 39 -10.77 7.19 8.52
CA ARG A 39 -10.32 6.68 9.81
C ARG A 39 -11.52 6.22 10.65
N GLY A 40 -11.55 4.95 11.00
CA GLY A 40 -12.60 4.39 11.85
C GLY A 40 -12.59 2.86 11.87
N PRO A 41 -13.55 2.22 12.57
CA PRO A 41 -13.68 0.76 12.58
C PRO A 41 -13.82 0.15 11.18
N LEU A 42 -14.61 0.80 10.31
CA LEU A 42 -14.78 0.37 8.92
C LEU A 42 -13.49 0.50 8.10
N GLY A 43 -12.74 1.59 8.26
CA GLY A 43 -11.45 1.75 7.59
C GLY A 43 -10.46 0.65 7.99
N ARG A 44 -10.43 0.28 9.27
CA ARG A 44 -9.61 -0.87 9.74
C ARG A 44 -10.07 -2.20 9.14
N GLN A 45 -11.38 -2.39 8.95
CA GLN A 45 -11.90 -3.58 8.26
C GLN A 45 -11.46 -3.62 6.80
N GLN A 46 -11.58 -2.50 6.07
CA GLN A 46 -11.14 -2.40 4.68
C GLN A 46 -9.63 -2.66 4.54
N MET A 47 -8.81 -2.09 5.42
CA MET A 47 -7.36 -2.33 5.42
C MET A 47 -6.99 -3.80 5.68
N ARG A 48 -7.80 -4.57 6.42
CA ARG A 48 -7.59 -6.02 6.60
C ARG A 48 -7.85 -6.83 5.35
N ASN A 49 -8.64 -6.31 4.41
CA ASN A 49 -8.93 -6.98 3.14
C ASN A 49 -7.82 -6.76 2.09
N LEU A 50 -6.96 -5.75 2.30
CA LEU A 50 -5.85 -5.42 1.41
C LEU A 50 -4.68 -6.40 1.64
N ARG A 51 -4.23 -7.07 0.58
CA ARG A 51 -2.99 -7.85 0.56
C ARG A 51 -2.03 -7.24 -0.44
N ILE A 52 -0.80 -6.95 -0.01
CA ILE A 52 0.27 -6.43 -0.85
C ILE A 52 1.44 -7.38 -0.73
N PHE A 53 2.06 -7.71 -1.87
CA PHE A 53 3.21 -8.62 -1.95
C PHE A 53 4.36 -7.87 -2.65
N ALA A 54 5.59 -8.03 -2.16
CA ALA A 54 6.77 -7.45 -2.82
C ALA A 54 7.11 -8.12 -4.15
N GLY A 55 6.83 -9.41 -4.28
CA GLY A 55 7.11 -10.20 -5.47
C GLY A 55 5.99 -10.14 -6.50
N SER A 56 6.22 -10.79 -7.64
CA SER A 56 5.24 -10.96 -8.71
C SER A 56 4.16 -11.99 -8.40
N GLU A 57 4.34 -12.80 -7.36
CA GLU A 57 3.48 -13.93 -7.03
C GLU A 57 2.70 -13.71 -5.73
N HIS A 58 1.53 -14.33 -5.63
CA HIS A 58 0.69 -14.34 -4.43
C HIS A 58 0.16 -15.76 -4.12
N PRO A 59 -0.03 -16.13 -2.84
CA PRO A 59 -0.50 -17.47 -2.45
C PRO A 59 -2.01 -17.68 -2.67
N HIS A 60 -2.74 -16.71 -3.21
CA HIS A 60 -4.21 -16.74 -3.31
C HIS A 60 -4.76 -17.40 -4.59
N ALA A 61 -4.00 -18.31 -5.21
CA ALA A 61 -4.44 -18.99 -6.44
C ALA A 61 -5.78 -19.73 -6.28
N ALA A 62 -6.03 -20.35 -5.11
CA ALA A 62 -7.27 -21.07 -4.83
C ALA A 62 -8.54 -20.18 -4.81
N GLN A 63 -8.38 -18.86 -4.72
CA GLN A 63 -9.50 -17.91 -4.71
C GLN A 63 -9.91 -17.47 -6.13
N ASN A 64 -9.22 -17.96 -7.17
CA ASN A 64 -9.43 -17.59 -8.58
C ASN A 64 -9.52 -16.05 -8.77
N PRO A 65 -8.49 -15.28 -8.38
CA PRO A 65 -8.53 -13.83 -8.49
C PRO A 65 -8.59 -13.39 -9.96
N GLU A 66 -9.47 -12.44 -10.25
CA GLU A 66 -9.59 -11.83 -11.57
C GLU A 66 -8.64 -10.63 -11.69
N VAL A 67 -7.96 -10.53 -12.84
CA VAL A 67 -7.06 -9.42 -13.12
C VAL A 67 -7.89 -8.18 -13.46
N LEU A 68 -7.70 -7.10 -12.69
CA LEU A 68 -8.33 -5.81 -12.92
C LEU A 68 -7.37 -4.86 -13.64
N ASP A 69 -7.63 -4.55 -14.91
CA ASP A 69 -6.87 -3.57 -15.66
C ASP A 69 -7.42 -2.14 -15.46
N ILE A 70 -6.82 -1.41 -14.52
CA ILE A 70 -7.20 -0.03 -14.20
C ILE A 70 -6.80 0.95 -15.32
N ALA A 71 -5.74 0.64 -16.09
CA ALA A 71 -5.23 1.56 -17.11
C ALA A 71 -6.25 1.71 -18.25
N SER A 72 -6.89 0.62 -18.67
CA SER A 72 -7.86 0.67 -19.76
C SER A 72 -9.23 1.24 -19.38
N MET A 73 -9.59 1.25 -18.10
CA MET A 73 -10.88 1.76 -17.60
C MET A 73 -11.01 3.28 -17.67
N ASN A 74 -9.90 4.02 -17.61
CA ASN A 74 -9.93 5.48 -17.67
C ASN A 74 -9.52 5.98 -19.06
N ARG A 75 -10.48 6.61 -19.77
CA ARG A 75 -10.24 7.22 -21.09
C ARG A 75 -9.02 8.13 -21.11
N LYS A 76 -8.76 8.89 -20.05
CA LYS A 76 -7.62 9.84 -20.00
C LYS A 76 -6.26 9.16 -20.06
N ASN A 77 -6.16 7.88 -19.68
CA ASN A 77 -4.90 7.12 -19.71
C ASN A 77 -4.56 6.60 -21.12
N LYS A 78 -5.53 6.50 -22.03
CA LYS A 78 -5.34 5.95 -23.39
C LYS A 78 -4.97 7.00 -24.44
N VAL A 79 -5.25 8.28 -24.19
CA VAL A 79 -5.15 9.36 -25.21
C VAL A 79 -3.74 9.97 -25.26
N GLY A 80 -2.86 9.62 -24.31
CA GLY A 80 -1.53 10.23 -24.16
C GLY A 80 -0.36 9.51 -24.84
N ASN A 81 -0.62 8.48 -25.66
CA ASN A 81 0.40 7.75 -26.43
C ASN A 81 0.13 7.85 -27.93
#